data_AF-A0A3C1RT73-F1
#
_entry.id   AF-A0A3C1RT73-F1
#
_cell.length_a   1.000
_cell.length_b   1.000
_cell.length_c   1.000
_cell.angle_alpha   90.00
_cell.angle_beta   90.00
_cell.angle_gamma   90.00
#
_symmetry.space_group_name_H-M   'P 1'
#
loop_
_entity.id
_entity.type
_entity.pdbx_description
1 polymer ?
#
loop_
_entity_poly.entity_id
_entity_poly.type
_entity_poly.pdbx_seq_one_letter_code
_entity_poly.pdbx_strand_id
1 'polypeptide(L)'
;MIRTLGIARYDQSVLNMGLINLCNQESYVGQSLRRLDDSGDDAMPSGDPWRRLHQFTLHIPHPDQEYDGVTLATGLTLGYNIEVKTIADRSDIPYKIPEGGQFVVVMRQKGLDAGFAIAATGIFIRPLALLRLDLIMDLTTAEYQSIVVKHPVIRDYPSNWEDKLNQFLDQTLTYTGLPNLVGHVDQTLNPDYRPPGWDEVDRASKG
;
A
#
# COMPACT_ATOMS: atom_id res chain seq x y z
N MET A 1 -1.80 21.08 -1.05
CA MET A 1 -2.82 20.78 -2.07
C MET A 1 -2.27 19.64 -2.93
N ILE A 2 -2.73 18.41 -2.70
CA ILE A 2 -2.23 17.22 -3.43
C ILE A 2 -2.96 17.20 -4.77
N ARG A 3 -2.34 17.74 -5.82
CA ARG A 3 -2.76 17.47 -7.19
C ARG A 3 -2.28 16.06 -7.55
N THR A 4 -3.19 15.10 -7.49
CA THR A 4 -3.03 13.76 -8.06
C THR A 4 -2.95 13.88 -9.57
N LEU A 5 -1.73 13.78 -10.11
CA LEU A 5 -1.54 13.61 -11.54
C LEU A 5 -2.01 12.19 -11.93
N GLY A 6 -3.13 12.08 -12.64
CA GLY A 6 -3.47 10.91 -13.46
C GLY A 6 -4.45 9.87 -12.89
N ILE A 7 -4.87 9.95 -11.62
CA ILE A 7 -5.78 8.95 -11.02
C ILE A 7 -7.16 9.54 -10.74
N ALA A 8 -8.22 8.77 -11.03
CA ALA A 8 -9.58 9.13 -10.68
C ALA A 8 -9.74 9.27 -9.15
N ARG A 9 -10.57 10.21 -8.69
CA ARG A 9 -10.75 10.48 -7.25
C ARG A 9 -11.09 9.20 -6.46
N TYR A 10 -11.99 8.38 -6.99
CA TYR A 10 -12.39 7.13 -6.36
C TYR A 10 -11.19 6.18 -6.16
N ASP A 11 -10.42 5.94 -7.22
CA ASP A 11 -9.20 5.11 -7.17
C ASP A 11 -8.21 5.65 -6.11
N GLN A 12 -8.04 6.98 -6.02
CA GLN A 12 -7.20 7.60 -4.99
C GLN A 12 -7.73 7.31 -3.57
N SER A 13 -9.05 7.40 -3.34
CA SER A 13 -9.66 7.07 -2.06
C SER A 13 -9.45 5.60 -1.69
N VAL A 14 -9.56 4.68 -2.66
CA VAL A 14 -9.28 3.25 -2.44
C VAL A 14 -7.80 3.02 -2.11
N LEU A 15 -6.88 3.66 -2.83
CA LEU A 15 -5.44 3.58 -2.52
C LEU A 15 -5.10 4.15 -1.14
N ASN A 16 -5.76 5.25 -0.75
CA ASN A 16 -5.62 5.84 0.58
C ASN A 16 -6.09 4.88 1.67
N MET A 17 -7.26 4.24 1.51
CA MET A 17 -7.72 3.18 2.41
C MET A 17 -6.77 2.00 2.46
N GLY A 18 -6.22 1.62 1.30
CA GLY A 18 -5.17 0.63 1.17
C GLY A 18 -3.98 0.95 2.07
N LEU A 19 -3.47 2.16 1.95
CA LEU A 19 -2.29 2.63 2.68
C LEU A 19 -2.53 2.75 4.19
N ILE A 20 -3.75 3.15 4.61
CA ILE A 20 -4.17 3.12 6.02
C ILE A 20 -4.07 1.71 6.60
N ASN A 21 -4.63 0.73 5.89
CA ASN A 21 -4.61 -0.66 6.33
C ASN A 21 -3.19 -1.25 6.31
N LEU A 22 -2.38 -0.92 5.30
CA LEU A 22 -0.98 -1.37 5.22
C LEU A 22 -0.10 -0.79 6.32
N CYS A 23 -0.35 0.44 6.77
CA CYS A 23 0.47 1.09 7.78
C CYS A 23 0.18 0.59 9.21
N ASN A 24 -1.08 0.26 9.49
CA ASN A 24 -1.53 -0.17 10.80
C ASN A 24 -1.33 -1.68 11.02
N GLN A 25 -0.48 -2.08 11.97
CA GLN A 25 -0.22 -3.50 12.23
C GLN A 25 -1.43 -4.23 12.81
N GLU A 26 -2.33 -3.50 13.47
CA GLU A 26 -3.56 -4.05 14.03
C GLU A 26 -4.67 -4.23 12.99
N SER A 27 -4.47 -3.76 11.74
CA SER A 27 -5.41 -4.01 10.65
C SER A 27 -5.48 -5.50 10.28
N TYR A 28 -6.52 -5.88 9.53
CA TYR A 28 -6.61 -7.23 8.98
C TYR A 28 -5.36 -7.61 8.17
N VAL A 29 -4.78 -6.66 7.44
CA VAL A 29 -3.58 -6.86 6.61
C VAL A 29 -2.35 -7.07 7.48
N GLY A 30 -2.15 -6.23 8.50
CA GLY A 30 -1.04 -6.38 9.44
C GLY A 30 -1.09 -7.70 10.22
N GLN A 31 -2.30 -8.11 10.65
CA GLN A 31 -2.52 -9.41 11.26
C GLN A 31 -2.25 -10.57 10.29
N SER A 32 -2.67 -10.45 9.03
CA SER A 32 -2.44 -11.47 8.01
C SER A 32 -0.94 -11.64 7.72
N LEU A 33 -0.19 -10.54 7.68
CA LEU A 33 1.26 -10.55 7.54
C LEU A 33 1.94 -11.31 8.68
N ARG A 34 1.54 -11.03 9.94
CA ARG A 34 2.07 -11.74 11.12
C ARG A 34 1.82 -13.24 11.04
N ARG A 35 0.61 -13.66 10.65
CA ARG A 35 0.28 -15.09 10.47
C ARG A 35 1.13 -15.76 9.38
N LEU A 36 1.42 -15.07 8.29
CA LEU A 36 2.29 -15.58 7.23
C LEU A 36 3.73 -15.74 7.73
N ASP A 37 4.21 -14.81 8.55
CA ASP A 37 5.55 -14.90 9.14
C ASP A 37 5.67 -16.04 10.16
N ASP A 38 4.66 -16.20 11.01
CA ASP A 38 4.58 -17.26 12.03
C ASP A 38 4.46 -18.67 11.43
N SER A 39 3.98 -18.79 10.18
CA SER A 39 3.78 -20.07 9.49
C SER A 39 4.90 -20.42 8.49
N GLY A 40 5.90 -19.55 8.31
CA GLY A 40 7.04 -19.80 7.43
C GLY A 40 8.04 -20.78 8.05
N ASP A 41 8.49 -21.78 7.27
CA ASP A 41 9.48 -22.81 7.63
C ASP A 41 10.93 -22.25 7.86
N ASP A 42 11.12 -20.94 7.80
CA ASP A 42 12.45 -20.33 7.91
C ASP A 42 12.99 -20.36 9.35
N ALA A 43 14.14 -21.00 9.51
CA ALA A 43 14.80 -21.31 10.78
C ALA A 43 15.24 -20.10 11.65
N MET A 44 14.96 -18.87 11.24
CA MET A 44 15.20 -17.66 12.03
C MET A 44 14.09 -16.62 11.77
N PRO A 45 13.15 -16.40 12.72
CA PRO A 45 12.22 -15.29 12.63
C PRO A 45 13.02 -13.99 12.62
N SER A 46 12.81 -13.11 11.63
CA SER A 46 13.49 -11.81 11.56
C SER A 46 13.04 -10.83 12.64
N GLY A 47 12.13 -11.25 13.54
CA GLY A 47 11.52 -10.45 14.61
C GLY A 47 10.55 -9.38 14.11
N ASP A 48 10.79 -8.83 12.91
CA ASP A 48 9.92 -7.89 12.20
C ASP A 48 9.45 -8.51 10.87
N PRO A 49 8.15 -8.84 10.73
CA PRO A 49 7.60 -9.42 9.49
C PRO A 49 7.68 -8.45 8.31
N TRP A 50 7.77 -7.14 8.56
CA TRP A 50 7.85 -6.12 7.52
C TRP A 50 9.23 -6.03 6.85
N ARG A 51 10.25 -6.72 7.38
CA ARG A 51 11.58 -6.80 6.75
C ARG A 51 11.63 -7.83 5.62
N ARG A 52 10.80 -8.87 5.71
CA ARG A 52 10.69 -9.90 4.68
C ARG A 52 9.88 -9.35 3.50
N LEU A 53 10.23 -9.82 2.31
CA LEU A 53 9.60 -9.36 1.09
C LEU A 53 8.29 -10.10 0.87
N HIS A 54 7.20 -9.34 0.79
CA HIS A 54 5.86 -9.82 0.49
C HIS A 54 5.29 -9.10 -0.73
N GLN A 55 4.29 -9.72 -1.34
CA GLN A 55 3.45 -9.08 -2.35
C GLN A 55 2.13 -8.66 -1.70
N PHE A 56 1.83 -7.36 -1.80
CA PHE A 56 0.53 -6.80 -1.51
C PHE A 56 -0.23 -6.58 -2.81
N THR A 57 -1.41 -7.19 -2.93
CA THR A 57 -2.31 -6.94 -4.07
C THR A 57 -3.47 -6.07 -3.61
N LEU A 58 -3.52 -4.84 -4.09
CA LEU A 58 -4.57 -3.86 -3.82
C LEU A 58 -5.62 -3.89 -4.92
N HIS A 59 -6.83 -4.30 -4.59
CA HIS A 59 -7.96 -4.29 -5.51
C HIS A 59 -8.69 -2.95 -5.45
N ILE A 60 -8.89 -2.32 -6.61
CA ILE A 60 -9.75 -1.16 -6.82
C ILE A 60 -11.02 -1.68 -7.50
N PRO A 61 -12.06 -2.02 -6.71
CA PRO A 61 -13.31 -2.55 -7.25
C PRO A 61 -14.07 -1.48 -8.01
N HIS A 62 -15.12 -1.88 -8.75
CA HIS A 62 -16.06 -0.93 -9.31
C HIS A 62 -16.78 -0.18 -8.17
N PRO A 63 -17.10 1.13 -8.31
CA PRO A 63 -17.81 1.89 -7.26
C PRO A 63 -19.17 1.30 -6.85
N ASP A 64 -19.81 0.58 -7.78
CA ASP A 64 -21.10 -0.07 -7.56
C ASP A 64 -20.97 -1.57 -7.16
N GLN A 65 -19.74 -2.04 -6.90
CA GLN A 65 -19.51 -3.41 -6.43
C GLN A 65 -20.03 -3.57 -4.99
N GLU A 66 -20.57 -4.75 -4.67
CA GLU A 66 -20.86 -5.17 -3.30
C GLU A 66 -19.92 -6.32 -2.89
N TYR A 67 -19.62 -6.40 -1.59
CA TYR A 67 -18.95 -7.58 -1.02
C TYR A 67 -19.98 -8.52 -0.43
N ASP A 68 -19.65 -9.81 -0.34
CA ASP A 68 -20.54 -10.80 0.28
C ASP A 68 -20.87 -10.43 1.73
N GLY A 69 -22.12 -10.02 1.96
CA GLY A 69 -22.66 -9.72 3.28
C GLY A 69 -22.24 -8.38 3.89
N VAL A 70 -21.45 -7.53 3.20
CA VAL A 70 -21.08 -6.19 3.67
C VAL A 70 -21.02 -5.16 2.54
N THR A 71 -21.25 -3.88 2.88
CA THR A 71 -21.13 -2.80 1.89
C THR A 71 -19.69 -2.62 1.42
N LEU A 72 -19.50 -2.06 0.22
CA LEU A 72 -18.20 -1.67 -0.30
C LEU A 72 -17.40 -0.80 0.69
N ALA A 73 -18.06 0.22 1.25
CA ALA A 73 -17.47 1.14 2.22
C ALA A 73 -16.93 0.39 3.46
N THR A 74 -17.72 -0.55 3.98
CA THR A 74 -17.31 -1.40 5.10
C THR A 74 -16.13 -2.29 4.72
N GLY A 75 -16.20 -2.99 3.59
CA GLY A 75 -15.12 -3.87 3.13
C GLY A 75 -13.80 -3.12 2.90
N LEU A 76 -13.85 -1.94 2.28
CA LEU A 76 -12.68 -1.08 2.08
C LEU A 76 -12.12 -0.54 3.41
N THR A 77 -12.99 -0.20 4.37
CA THR A 77 -12.57 0.21 5.72
C THR A 77 -11.80 -0.90 6.43
N LEU A 78 -12.25 -2.15 6.29
CA LEU A 78 -11.62 -3.34 6.88
C LEU A 78 -10.41 -3.86 6.09
N GLY A 79 -10.13 -3.31 4.91
CA GLY A 79 -9.03 -3.74 4.06
C GLY A 79 -9.27 -5.06 3.31
N TYR A 80 -10.54 -5.45 3.09
CA TYR A 80 -10.90 -6.68 2.38
C TYR A 80 -10.47 -6.69 0.90
N ASN A 81 -10.14 -5.52 0.35
CA ASN A 81 -9.60 -5.39 -0.99
C ASN A 81 -8.09 -5.68 -1.07
N ILE A 82 -7.45 -6.09 0.02
CA ILE A 82 -5.99 -6.26 0.09
C ILE A 82 -5.66 -7.72 0.33
N GLU A 83 -4.89 -8.30 -0.57
CA GLU A 83 -4.31 -9.63 -0.39
C GLU A 83 -2.83 -9.52 -0.04
N VAL A 84 -2.36 -10.44 0.80
CA VAL A 84 -0.94 -10.57 1.16
C VAL A 84 -0.48 -11.97 0.79
N LYS A 85 0.64 -12.07 0.07
CA LYS A 85 1.26 -13.35 -0.31
C LYS A 85 2.77 -13.28 -0.07
N THR A 86 3.36 -14.44 0.26
CA THR A 86 4.81 -14.61 0.22
C THR A 86 5.27 -14.66 -1.25
N ILE A 87 6.49 -14.20 -1.50
CA ILE A 87 7.09 -14.30 -2.82
C ILE A 87 8.03 -15.50 -2.83
N ALA A 88 7.69 -16.51 -3.63
CA ALA A 88 8.49 -17.72 -3.76
C ALA A 88 9.76 -17.48 -4.60
N ASP A 89 9.65 -16.72 -5.68
CA ASP A 89 10.78 -16.36 -6.55
C ASP A 89 10.86 -14.85 -6.77
N ARG A 90 12.02 -14.27 -6.47
CA ARG A 90 12.26 -12.83 -6.67
C ARG A 90 12.45 -12.47 -8.14
N SER A 91 12.76 -13.44 -9.01
CA SER A 91 12.89 -13.17 -10.45
C SER A 91 11.57 -12.78 -11.12
N ASP A 92 10.44 -13.09 -10.48
CA ASP A 92 9.11 -12.74 -10.98
C ASP A 92 8.75 -11.27 -10.73
N ILE A 93 9.59 -10.54 -9.97
CA ILE A 93 9.38 -9.14 -9.65
C ILE A 93 10.17 -8.26 -10.64
N PRO A 94 9.51 -7.34 -11.36
CA PRO A 94 10.21 -6.45 -12.31
C PRO A 94 11.01 -5.33 -11.61
N TYR A 95 11.11 -5.34 -10.28
CA TYR A 95 11.72 -4.31 -9.45
C TYR A 95 12.86 -4.87 -8.61
N LYS A 96 13.95 -4.10 -8.49
CA LYS A 96 14.93 -4.32 -7.44
C LYS A 96 14.39 -3.72 -6.14
N ILE A 97 13.78 -4.56 -5.30
CA ILE A 97 13.19 -4.11 -4.03
C ILE A 97 14.21 -4.25 -2.89
N PRO A 98 14.62 -3.15 -2.23
CA PRO A 98 15.50 -3.21 -1.06
C PRO A 98 14.83 -3.93 0.13
N GLU A 99 15.64 -4.45 1.06
CA GLU A 99 15.13 -5.04 2.31
C GLU A 99 14.19 -4.09 3.06
N GLY A 100 13.04 -4.61 3.53
CA GLY A 100 11.98 -3.82 4.16
C GLY A 100 11.09 -3.02 3.19
N GLY A 101 11.40 -3.03 1.89
CA GLY A 101 10.47 -2.65 0.85
C GLY A 101 9.57 -3.81 0.48
N GLN A 102 8.36 -3.51 0.03
CA GLN A 102 7.33 -4.51 -0.24
C GLN A 102 6.83 -4.38 -1.67
N PHE A 103 6.62 -5.50 -2.37
CA PHE A 103 6.10 -5.46 -3.73
C PHE A 103 4.60 -5.16 -3.70
N VAL A 104 4.16 -4.25 -4.56
CA VAL A 104 2.76 -3.85 -4.65
C VAL A 104 2.27 -4.07 -6.07
N VAL A 105 1.11 -4.72 -6.19
CA VAL A 105 0.34 -4.84 -7.41
C VAL A 105 -1.02 -4.18 -7.18
N VAL A 106 -1.41 -3.26 -8.05
CA VAL A 106 -2.72 -2.63 -8.03
C VAL A 106 -3.55 -3.21 -9.16
N MET A 107 -4.67 -3.80 -8.80
CA MET A 107 -5.64 -4.41 -9.70
C MET A 107 -6.86 -3.51 -9.78
N ARG A 108 -7.36 -3.20 -10.97
CA ARG A 108 -8.55 -2.35 -11.17
C ARG A 108 -9.62 -3.07 -11.95
N GLN A 109 -10.85 -2.94 -11.48
CA GLN A 109 -12.05 -3.40 -12.15
C GLN A 109 -12.65 -2.24 -12.95
N LYS A 110 -12.74 -2.35 -14.29
CA LYS A 110 -13.22 -1.25 -15.16
C LYS A 110 -14.74 -1.18 -15.31
N GLY A 111 -15.45 -2.27 -15.00
CA GLY A 111 -16.92 -2.36 -15.07
C GLY A 111 -17.42 -3.40 -14.08
N LEU A 112 -18.68 -3.31 -13.68
CA LEU A 112 -19.25 -4.16 -12.62
C LEU A 112 -19.09 -5.66 -12.89
N ASP A 113 -19.31 -6.09 -14.13
CA ASP A 113 -19.15 -7.51 -14.54
C ASP A 113 -17.75 -7.84 -15.09
N ALA A 114 -16.84 -6.86 -15.10
CA ALA A 114 -15.49 -7.07 -15.61
C ALA A 114 -14.61 -7.73 -14.55
N GLY A 115 -13.62 -8.51 -14.99
CA GLY A 115 -12.54 -8.97 -14.13
C GLY A 115 -11.58 -7.84 -13.75
N PHE A 116 -10.78 -8.10 -12.72
CA PHE A 116 -9.68 -7.23 -12.33
C PHE A 116 -8.50 -7.33 -13.32
N ALA A 117 -7.94 -6.19 -13.69
CA ALA A 117 -6.74 -6.10 -14.52
C ALA A 117 -5.65 -5.27 -13.81
N ILE A 118 -4.38 -5.56 -14.08
CA ILE A 118 -3.27 -4.79 -13.50
C ILE A 118 -3.37 -3.33 -13.98
N ALA A 119 -3.37 -2.41 -13.03
CA ALA A 119 -3.41 -0.96 -13.27
C ALA A 119 -2.10 -0.28 -12.85
N ALA A 120 -1.39 -0.83 -11.86
CA ALA A 120 -0.08 -0.33 -11.45
C ALA A 120 0.72 -1.43 -10.75
N THR A 121 2.03 -1.25 -10.72
CA THR A 121 2.93 -2.03 -9.85
C THR A 121 3.90 -1.09 -9.16
N GLY A 122 4.53 -1.53 -8.06
CA GLY A 122 5.50 -0.68 -7.39
C GLY A 122 5.92 -1.19 -6.03
N ILE A 123 6.27 -0.25 -5.15
CA ILE A 123 6.89 -0.53 -3.87
C ILE A 123 6.14 0.21 -2.75
N PHE A 124 5.78 -0.52 -1.70
CA PHE A 124 5.37 0.06 -0.42
C PHE A 124 6.59 0.17 0.50
N ILE A 125 6.80 1.36 1.07
CA ILE A 125 7.89 1.63 2.01
C ILE A 125 7.27 2.02 3.35
N ARG A 126 7.16 1.03 4.25
CA ARG A 126 6.44 1.18 5.50
C ARG A 126 6.92 2.33 6.38
N PRO A 127 8.23 2.51 6.69
CA PRO A 127 8.67 3.60 7.55
C PRO A 127 8.21 4.97 7.05
N LEU A 128 8.24 5.18 5.73
CA LEU A 128 7.78 6.42 5.09
C LEU A 128 6.26 6.50 4.91
N ALA A 129 5.51 5.44 5.21
CA ALA A 129 4.05 5.36 5.04
C ALA A 129 3.60 5.77 3.63
N LEU A 130 4.27 5.27 2.59
CA LEU A 130 3.99 5.65 1.20
C LEU A 130 4.04 4.47 0.22
N LEU A 131 3.33 4.63 -0.89
CA LEU A 131 3.44 3.81 -2.09
C LEU A 131 4.16 4.60 -3.16
N ARG A 132 5.14 3.99 -3.82
CA ARG A 132 5.68 4.45 -5.11
C ARG A 132 5.18 3.49 -6.17
N LEU A 133 4.33 3.97 -7.07
CA LEU A 133 3.63 3.14 -8.06
C LEU A 133 3.96 3.63 -9.46
N ASP A 134 4.16 2.69 -10.39
CA ASP A 134 4.19 2.95 -11.82
C ASP A 134 2.82 2.55 -12.39
N LEU A 135 2.02 3.57 -12.71
CA LEU A 135 0.72 3.40 -13.36
C LEU A 135 0.92 2.94 -14.80
N ILE A 136 0.14 1.95 -15.20
CA ILE A 136 0.13 1.45 -16.58
C ILE A 136 -0.87 2.30 -17.37
N MET A 137 -0.37 3.16 -18.25
CA MET A 137 -1.20 4.02 -19.08
C MET A 137 -1.71 3.27 -20.31
N ASP A 138 -0.82 2.51 -20.95
CA ASP A 138 -1.13 1.67 -22.10
C ASP A 138 -0.21 0.43 -22.11
N LEU A 139 -0.83 -0.76 -22.05
CA LEU A 139 -0.14 -2.05 -22.08
C LEU A 139 0.45 -2.38 -23.46
N THR A 140 -0.08 -1.78 -24.52
CA THR A 140 0.35 -2.02 -25.91
C THR A 140 1.56 -1.21 -26.29
N THR A 141 1.78 -0.06 -25.65
CA THR A 141 2.94 0.83 -25.90
C THR A 141 3.95 0.86 -24.75
N ALA A 142 3.72 0.11 -23.67
CA ALA A 142 4.58 0.10 -22.47
C ALA A 142 4.79 1.51 -21.89
N GLU A 143 3.74 2.32 -21.89
CA GLU A 143 3.74 3.65 -21.30
C GLU A 143 3.38 3.60 -19.82
N TYR A 144 4.30 4.10 -18.98
CA TYR A 144 4.15 4.12 -17.52
C TYR A 144 4.24 5.53 -16.97
N GLN A 145 3.47 5.79 -15.91
CA GLN A 145 3.55 7.04 -15.14
C GLN A 145 3.86 6.73 -13.67
N SER A 146 5.03 7.17 -13.20
CA SER A 146 5.42 7.05 -11.79
C SER A 146 4.67 8.09 -10.94
N ILE A 147 4.13 7.62 -9.82
CA ILE A 147 3.44 8.42 -8.81
C ILE A 147 3.89 8.02 -7.41
N VAL A 148 3.69 8.93 -6.45
CA VAL A 148 3.86 8.65 -5.03
C VAL A 148 2.54 8.93 -4.31
N VAL A 149 2.01 7.92 -3.62
CA VAL A 149 0.85 8.04 -2.74
C VAL A 149 1.32 8.09 -1.30
N LYS A 150 1.07 9.21 -0.63
CA LYS A 150 1.40 9.42 0.79
C LYS A 150 0.21 9.03 1.66
N HIS A 151 0.49 8.57 2.88
CA HIS A 151 -0.57 8.28 3.85
C HIS A 151 -1.46 9.50 4.11
N PRO A 152 -2.80 9.39 4.00
CA PRO A 152 -3.71 10.54 3.98
C PRO A 152 -3.80 11.31 5.30
N VAL A 153 -3.47 10.67 6.43
CA VAL A 153 -3.52 11.30 7.77
C VAL A 153 -2.25 12.07 8.10
N ILE A 154 -1.09 11.69 7.53
CA ILE A 154 0.19 12.31 7.86
C ILE A 154 0.30 13.62 7.07
N ARG A 155 0.20 14.75 7.78
CA ARG A 155 0.21 16.08 7.16
C ARG A 155 1.62 16.57 6.85
N ASP A 156 2.54 16.35 7.78
CA ASP A 156 3.86 16.97 7.76
C ASP A 156 4.94 15.90 7.50
N TYR A 157 5.12 15.58 6.23
CA TYR A 157 6.29 14.80 5.82
C TYR A 157 7.56 15.65 5.98
N PRO A 158 8.67 15.09 6.48
CA PRO A 158 9.96 15.78 6.51
C PRO A 158 10.33 16.32 5.14
N SER A 159 10.87 17.54 5.05
CA SER A 159 11.14 18.20 3.76
C SER A 159 12.06 17.40 2.83
N ASN A 160 12.92 16.54 3.38
CA ASN A 160 13.84 15.68 2.65
C ASN A 160 13.34 14.22 2.46
N TRP A 161 12.04 13.97 2.60
CA TRP A 161 11.49 12.62 2.47
C TRP A 161 11.78 11.99 1.09
N GLU A 162 11.79 12.79 0.02
CA GLU A 162 12.08 12.34 -1.35
C GLU A 162 13.52 11.87 -1.48
N ASP A 163 14.47 12.64 -0.95
CA ASP A 163 15.88 12.26 -0.93
C ASP A 163 16.09 10.95 -0.16
N LYS A 164 15.39 10.78 0.97
CA LYS A 164 15.44 9.56 1.77
C LYS A 164 14.85 8.36 1.02
N LEU A 165 13.75 8.55 0.29
CA LEU A 165 13.18 7.53 -0.57
C LEU A 165 14.18 7.10 -1.65
N ASN A 166 14.77 8.06 -2.37
CA ASN A 166 15.73 7.78 -3.44
C ASN A 166 16.98 7.05 -2.89
N GLN A 167 17.54 7.53 -1.77
CA GLN A 167 18.66 6.87 -1.10
C GLN A 167 18.34 5.41 -0.72
N PHE A 168 17.12 5.14 -0.25
CA PHE A 168 16.67 3.79 0.07
C PHE A 168 16.53 2.91 -1.18
N LEU A 169 15.90 3.42 -2.24
CA LEU A 169 15.76 2.71 -3.52
C LEU A 169 17.11 2.38 -4.15
N ASP A 170 18.07 3.30 -4.06
CA ASP A 170 19.45 3.13 -4.52
C ASP A 170 20.32 2.32 -3.54
N GLN A 171 19.76 1.86 -2.42
CA GLN A 171 20.43 1.06 -1.38
C GLN A 171 21.62 1.76 -0.70
N THR A 172 21.66 3.10 -0.77
CA THR A 172 22.61 3.93 -0.02
C THR A 172 22.13 4.24 1.40
N LEU A 173 20.83 4.01 1.67
CA LEU A 173 20.20 4.09 2.98
C LEU A 173 19.46 2.77 3.28
N THR A 174 19.63 2.25 4.49
CA THR A 174 18.94 1.04 4.94
C THR A 174 17.53 1.35 5.47
N TYR A 175 16.70 0.32 5.59
CA TYR A 175 15.36 0.40 6.19
C TYR A 175 15.34 1.13 7.55
N THR A 176 16.31 0.84 8.43
CA THR A 176 16.38 1.45 9.77
C THR A 176 16.83 2.90 9.77
N GLY A 177 17.42 3.37 8.67
CA GLY A 177 17.81 4.78 8.48
C GLY A 177 16.69 5.67 7.96
N LEU A 178 15.53 5.09 7.60
CA LEU A 178 14.37 5.86 7.14
C LEU A 178 13.65 6.55 8.30
N PRO A 179 13.10 7.77 8.08
CA PRO A 179 12.14 8.37 8.99
C PRO A 179 10.99 7.41 9.33
N ASN A 180 10.67 7.26 10.62
CA ASN A 180 9.62 6.38 11.08
C ASN A 180 8.24 7.08 11.12
N LEU A 181 7.76 7.54 9.96
CA LEU A 181 6.47 8.23 9.82
C LEU A 181 5.27 7.33 10.15
N VAL A 182 5.40 6.02 9.89
CA VAL A 182 4.37 5.04 10.26
C VAL A 182 4.06 5.05 11.76
N GLY A 183 5.01 5.47 12.61
CA GLY A 183 4.79 5.64 14.05
C GLY A 183 3.63 6.58 14.40
N HIS A 184 3.21 7.47 13.49
CA HIS A 184 2.04 8.33 13.72
C HIS A 184 0.70 7.62 13.46
N VAL A 185 0.69 6.56 12.66
CA VAL A 185 -0.52 5.96 12.04
C VAL A 185 -0.55 4.43 12.18
N ASP A 186 0.15 3.92 13.18
CA ASP A 186 0.16 2.51 13.55
C ASP A 186 -0.30 2.39 15.00
N GLN A 187 -1.41 1.68 15.26
CA GLN A 187 -2.01 1.65 16.59
C GLN A 187 -1.12 0.95 17.63
N THR A 188 -0.20 0.08 17.18
CA THR A 188 0.80 -0.53 18.06
C THR A 188 1.84 0.48 18.56
N LEU A 189 2.14 1.52 17.76
CA LEU A 189 3.16 2.54 18.07
C LEU A 189 2.54 3.84 18.60
N ASN A 190 1.33 4.16 18.18
CA ASN A 190 0.54 5.30 18.60
C ASN A 190 -0.88 4.84 19.00
N PRO A 191 -1.10 4.54 20.29
CA PRO A 191 -2.40 4.09 20.79
C PRO A 191 -3.54 5.11 20.61
N ASP A 192 -3.22 6.40 20.40
CA ASP A 192 -4.21 7.45 20.15
C ASP A 192 -4.64 7.51 18.68
N TYR A 193 -3.94 6.82 17.78
CA TYR A 193 -4.33 6.75 16.38
C TYR A 193 -5.69 6.07 16.23
N ARG A 194 -6.57 6.70 15.46
CA ARG A 194 -7.87 6.17 15.05
C ARG A 194 -7.86 6.13 13.52
N PRO A 195 -7.84 4.93 12.90
CA PRO A 195 -7.86 4.84 11.45
C PRO A 195 -9.21 5.40 10.94
N PRO A 196 -9.20 6.30 9.94
CA PRO A 196 -10.43 6.85 9.40
C PRO A 196 -11.18 5.79 8.60
N GLY A 197 -12.51 5.90 8.58
CA GLY A 197 -13.36 5.06 7.72
C GLY A 197 -13.40 5.55 6.26
N TRP A 198 -13.98 4.72 5.38
CA TRP A 198 -14.18 5.05 3.96
C TRP A 198 -14.84 6.43 3.76
N ASP A 199 -15.90 6.75 4.50
CA ASP A 199 -16.64 8.00 4.32
C ASP A 199 -15.81 9.25 4.68
N GLU A 200 -14.86 9.12 5.60
CA GLU A 200 -13.93 10.20 5.94
C GLU A 200 -12.91 10.41 4.83
N VAL A 201 -12.36 9.31 4.30
CA VAL A 201 -11.37 9.33 3.22
C VAL A 201 -12.00 9.80 1.91
N ASP A 202 -13.17 9.29 1.53
CA ASP A 202 -13.88 9.71 0.32
C ASP A 202 -14.29 11.19 0.39
N ARG A 203 -14.74 11.69 1.56
CA ARG A 203 -15.00 13.13 1.73
C ARG A 203 -13.75 13.97 1.65
N ALA A 204 -12.65 13.56 2.28
CA ALA A 204 -11.38 14.29 2.23
C ALA A 204 -10.83 14.38 0.80
N SER A 205 -11.14 13.41 -0.06
CA SER A 205 -10.78 13.44 -1.49
C SER A 205 -11.62 14.40 -2.34
N LYS A 206 -12.76 14.91 -1.81
CA LYS A 206 -13.69 15.82 -2.51
C LYS A 206 -13.36 17.31 -2.31
N GLY A 207 -12.56 17.66 -1.31
CA GLY A 207 -12.13 19.04 -1.00
C GLY A 207 -10.73 19.35 -1.52
#